data_AF-A0A8D7ZYH4-F1
#
_entry.id   AF-A0A8D7ZYH4-F1
#
_cell.length_a   1.000
_cell.length_b   1.000
_cell.length_c   1.000
_cell.angle_alpha   90.00
_cell.angle_beta   90.00
_cell.angle_gamma   90.00
#
_symmetry.space_group_name_H-M   'P 1'
#
loop_
_entity.id
_entity.type
_entity.pdbx_description
1 polymer ?
#
loop_
_entity_poly.entity_id
_entity_poly.type
_entity_poly.pdbx_seq_one_letter_code
_entity_poly.pdbx_strand_id
1 'polypeptide(L)'
;MSLADELLADLEDDNDDEDELLEEIKKEPEAIVEDETAGHQSGGEEEAIIMDVKDEPMEVDVKVASIREICKLRDSDRLKNVLTQIAHFVKNPRKTSEMIGNVESDPEYQLIVEANNIAVEIDNEISIVHKFVKDKYQKRFPELDSLIMVEMDYVRSVKELGNDLDQAKNNERLQEILTQATIMIVSVTASTTQGVRLEPLELQRINEACDMAVELGDFKSRIFEYVESRMTFIAPNLSMIVGASTAAKLVGLAGGLTRLSKMPACNVLVLGAQKKTLSGFSKVAMLPHTGYVYYSDIVQETPPDLRRKAARLVASKSTLAARVDACHESHLGEIGQRFREDIEKKLDKLQEPPPVKFIKPLPKPIEGGKKKRGGKRVRKMKERYAITEF
;
A
#
# COMPACT_ATOMS: atom_id res chain seq x y z
N MET A 1 7.80 -38.47 -45.13
CA MET A 1 7.34 -37.50 -44.13
C MET A 1 7.77 -36.14 -44.64
N SER A 2 6.83 -35.24 -44.86
CA SER A 2 7.11 -33.89 -45.34
C SER A 2 7.60 -33.04 -44.16
N LEU A 3 8.40 -31.99 -44.41
CA LEU A 3 8.85 -31.04 -43.40
C LEU A 3 7.68 -30.38 -42.63
N ALA A 4 6.49 -30.38 -43.22
CA ALA A 4 5.25 -29.92 -42.59
C ALA A 4 4.70 -30.91 -41.55
N ASP A 5 4.95 -32.21 -41.71
CA ASP A 5 4.53 -33.24 -40.74
C ASP A 5 5.42 -33.21 -39.49
N GLU A 6 6.69 -32.79 -39.64
CA GLU A 6 7.66 -32.70 -38.53
C GLU A 6 7.42 -31.45 -37.67
N LEU A 7 6.96 -30.34 -38.27
CA LEU A 7 6.59 -29.12 -37.54
C LEU A 7 5.24 -29.20 -36.81
N LEU A 8 4.33 -30.06 -37.28
CA LEU A 8 3.05 -30.31 -36.61
C LEU A 8 3.23 -31.20 -35.37
N ALA A 9 4.17 -32.15 -35.42
CA ALA A 9 4.51 -32.97 -34.27
C ALA A 9 5.13 -32.15 -33.11
N ASP A 10 5.99 -31.18 -33.42
CA ASP A 10 6.60 -30.26 -32.43
C ASP A 10 5.57 -29.33 -31.74
N LEU A 11 4.39 -29.10 -32.35
CA LEU A 11 3.31 -28.28 -31.77
C LEU A 11 2.30 -29.10 -30.96
N GLU A 12 2.24 -30.42 -31.18
CA GLU A 12 1.38 -31.32 -30.40
C GLU A 12 2.05 -31.70 -29.07
N ASP A 13 3.38 -31.85 -29.03
CA ASP A 13 4.13 -32.18 -27.80
C ASP A 13 4.10 -31.04 -26.73
N ASP A 14 3.95 -29.77 -27.13
CA ASP A 14 3.90 -28.63 -26.18
C ASP A 14 2.54 -28.49 -25.45
N ASN A 15 1.46 -29.11 -25.95
CA ASN A 15 0.14 -29.03 -25.30
C ASN A 15 -0.04 -30.10 -24.21
N ASP A 16 0.65 -31.23 -24.31
CA ASP A 16 0.56 -32.31 -23.31
C ASP A 16 1.26 -31.93 -21.99
N ASP A 17 2.25 -31.03 -22.03
CA ASP A 17 2.96 -30.51 -20.86
C ASP A 17 2.13 -29.52 -20.00
N GLU A 18 1.17 -28.78 -20.59
CA GLU A 18 0.28 -27.89 -19.82
C GLU A 18 -0.79 -28.64 -19.02
N ASP A 19 -1.27 -29.78 -19.54
CA ASP A 19 -2.30 -30.60 -18.89
C ASP A 19 -1.71 -31.47 -17.75
N GLU A 20 -0.46 -31.95 -17.84
CA GLU A 20 0.21 -32.65 -16.73
C GLU A 20 0.54 -31.72 -15.54
N LEU A 21 0.92 -30.47 -15.79
CA LEU A 21 1.20 -29.48 -14.73
C LEU A 21 -0.05 -29.07 -13.93
N LEU A 22 -1.24 -29.13 -14.54
CA LEU A 22 -2.52 -28.86 -13.87
C LEU A 22 -3.01 -30.03 -13.01
N GLU A 23 -2.58 -31.27 -13.31
CA GLU A 23 -2.89 -32.44 -12.50
C GLU A 23 -1.96 -32.61 -11.29
N GLU A 24 -0.69 -32.20 -11.37
CA GLU A 24 0.26 -32.30 -10.25
C GLU A 24 -0.03 -31.30 -9.10
N ILE A 25 -0.66 -30.17 -9.37
CA ILE A 25 -1.06 -29.20 -8.33
C ILE A 25 -2.23 -29.74 -7.47
N LYS A 26 -2.97 -30.76 -7.95
CA LYS A 26 -4.17 -31.30 -7.29
C LYS A 26 -3.92 -32.54 -6.40
N LYS A 27 -2.69 -33.05 -6.29
CA LYS A 27 -2.39 -34.26 -5.49
C LYS A 27 -1.29 -34.02 -4.43
N GLU A 28 -1.70 -33.44 -3.29
CA GLU A 28 -1.37 -33.81 -1.88
C GLU A 28 0.11 -34.02 -1.40
N PRO A 29 0.47 -33.87 -0.09
CA PRO A 29 -0.26 -34.49 1.02
C PRO A 29 -0.32 -33.78 2.39
N GLU A 30 -1.39 -34.11 3.10
CA GLU A 30 -1.46 -34.10 4.56
C GLU A 30 -0.47 -35.11 5.16
N ALA A 31 0.28 -34.71 6.20
CA ALA A 31 1.02 -35.64 7.04
C ALA A 31 1.05 -35.19 8.51
N ILE A 32 0.18 -35.82 9.30
CA ILE A 32 0.43 -36.52 10.58
C ILE A 32 1.18 -35.77 11.69
N VAL A 33 0.45 -35.51 12.79
CA VAL A 33 0.99 -35.54 14.17
C VAL A 33 0.00 -36.33 15.05
N GLU A 34 0.41 -37.53 15.50
CA GLU A 34 -0.20 -38.29 16.62
C GLU A 34 0.33 -37.68 17.94
N ASP A 35 -0.50 -37.14 18.83
CA ASP A 35 -1.36 -37.73 19.87
C ASP A 35 -0.63 -37.98 21.23
N GLU A 36 -0.94 -37.12 22.22
CA GLU A 36 -0.91 -37.46 23.65
C GLU A 36 -2.02 -36.67 24.39
N THR A 37 -3.18 -37.30 24.52
CA THR A 37 -4.08 -37.38 25.70
C THR A 37 -4.59 -36.13 26.46
N ALA A 38 -5.93 -36.13 26.58
CA ALA A 38 -6.78 -35.75 27.72
C ALA A 38 -7.38 -34.32 27.78
N GLY A 39 -8.72 -34.24 27.70
CA GLY A 39 -9.51 -33.20 28.40
C GLY A 39 -10.64 -32.52 27.63
N HIS A 40 -11.82 -33.16 27.62
CA HIS A 40 -13.18 -32.58 27.71
C HIS A 40 -13.52 -31.18 27.13
N GLN A 41 -14.46 -31.23 26.17
CA GLN A 41 -15.72 -30.47 26.06
C GLN A 41 -15.77 -28.99 25.58
N SER A 42 -16.59 -28.85 24.53
CA SER A 42 -17.56 -27.79 24.22
C SER A 42 -17.12 -26.63 23.30
N GLY A 43 -17.87 -26.43 22.21
CA GLY A 43 -18.00 -25.13 21.55
C GLY A 43 -18.01 -25.17 20.02
N GLY A 44 -19.22 -25.20 19.43
CA GLY A 44 -19.65 -24.62 18.15
C GLY A 44 -18.69 -24.56 16.96
N GLU A 45 -19.05 -25.29 15.89
CA GLU A 45 -18.57 -25.06 14.53
C GLU A 45 -19.16 -23.74 14.00
N GLU A 46 -18.32 -22.71 13.82
CA GLU A 46 -18.60 -21.59 12.91
C GLU A 46 -17.73 -21.81 11.66
N GLU A 47 -18.36 -22.28 10.58
CA GLU A 47 -17.77 -22.32 9.25
C GLU A 47 -17.50 -20.90 8.77
N ALA A 48 -16.22 -20.55 8.59
CA ALA A 48 -15.82 -19.32 7.93
C ALA A 48 -16.12 -19.42 6.42
N ILE A 49 -17.31 -18.97 6.02
CA ILE A 49 -17.67 -18.78 4.61
C ILE A 49 -16.78 -17.66 4.07
N ILE A 50 -15.79 -18.02 3.24
CA ILE A 50 -15.08 -17.07 2.38
C ILE A 50 -16.08 -16.65 1.32
N MET A 51 -16.72 -15.49 1.52
CA MET A 51 -17.52 -14.86 0.47
C MET A 51 -16.57 -14.34 -0.60
N ASP A 52 -16.48 -15.08 -1.71
CA ASP A 52 -16.02 -14.53 -2.99
C ASP A 52 -16.93 -13.34 -3.33
N VAL A 53 -16.41 -12.13 -3.13
CA VAL A 53 -17.04 -10.90 -3.58
C VAL A 53 -16.97 -10.90 -5.09
N LYS A 54 -18.01 -11.44 -5.73
CA LYS A 54 -18.29 -11.11 -7.12
C LYS A 54 -18.60 -9.62 -7.16
N ASP A 55 -17.69 -8.85 -7.74
CA ASP A 55 -17.94 -7.48 -8.19
C ASP A 55 -19.03 -7.54 -9.28
N GLU A 56 -20.29 -7.64 -8.87
CA GLU A 56 -21.40 -7.31 -9.75
C GLU A 56 -21.50 -5.79 -9.80
N PRO A 57 -21.34 -5.16 -10.98
CA PRO A 57 -21.58 -3.74 -11.11
C PRO A 57 -23.07 -3.50 -10.88
N MET A 58 -23.41 -2.95 -9.71
CA MET A 58 -24.65 -2.17 -9.63
C MET A 58 -24.46 -0.95 -10.53
N GLU A 59 -24.89 -1.07 -11.79
CA GLU A 59 -25.21 0.07 -12.64
C GLU A 59 -26.41 0.78 -12.01
N VAL A 60 -26.15 1.53 -10.94
CA VAL A 60 -27.07 2.59 -10.56
C VAL A 60 -26.82 3.68 -11.59
N ASP A 61 -27.64 3.67 -12.62
CA ASP A 61 -27.78 4.74 -13.61
C ASP A 61 -28.33 5.98 -12.87
N VAL A 62 -27.53 6.56 -11.97
CA VAL A 62 -27.91 7.79 -11.29
C VAL A 62 -27.80 8.87 -12.34
N LYS A 63 -28.95 9.25 -12.90
CA LYS A 63 -29.14 10.45 -13.72
C LYS A 63 -28.93 11.70 -12.85
N VAL A 64 -27.78 11.84 -12.19
CA VAL A 64 -27.42 13.06 -11.50
C VAL A 64 -26.99 14.08 -12.54
N ALA A 65 -27.64 15.23 -12.55
CA ALA A 65 -27.33 16.32 -13.45
C ALA A 65 -26.13 17.15 -13.00
N SER A 66 -25.82 17.18 -11.70
CA SER A 66 -24.77 18.02 -11.11
C SER A 66 -23.96 17.31 -10.03
N ILE A 67 -22.63 17.47 -10.08
CA ILE A 67 -21.67 16.98 -9.08
C ILE A 67 -22.00 17.49 -7.66
N ARG A 68 -22.58 18.68 -7.55
CA ARG A 68 -22.92 19.34 -6.26
C ARG A 68 -24.03 18.64 -5.49
N GLU A 69 -24.88 17.87 -6.16
CA GLU A 69 -25.93 17.08 -5.48
C GLU A 69 -25.33 15.88 -4.75
N ILE A 70 -24.22 15.36 -5.28
CA ILE A 70 -23.50 14.20 -4.76
C ILE A 70 -22.49 14.62 -3.69
N CYS A 71 -21.71 15.66 -3.98
CA CYS A 71 -20.62 16.13 -3.10
C CYS A 71 -21.10 17.35 -2.31
N LYS A 72 -21.26 17.19 -1.00
CA LYS A 72 -21.83 18.22 -0.11
C LYS A 72 -20.78 18.82 0.82
N LEU A 73 -19.62 18.19 0.97
CA LEU A 73 -18.60 18.60 1.93
C LEU A 73 -17.94 19.93 1.53
N ARG A 74 -17.68 20.16 0.23
CA ARG A 74 -17.07 21.42 -0.25
C ARG A 74 -17.82 22.66 0.25
N ASP A 75 -19.13 22.64 0.17
CA ASP A 75 -19.98 23.78 0.55
C ASP A 75 -20.38 23.76 2.02
N SER A 76 -20.07 22.68 2.75
CA SER A 76 -20.46 22.50 4.15
C SER A 76 -19.89 23.59 5.04
N ASP A 77 -20.71 24.08 5.97
CA ASP A 77 -20.28 25.05 6.97
C ASP A 77 -19.22 24.45 7.90
N ARG A 78 -19.24 23.13 8.09
CA ARG A 78 -18.27 22.39 8.91
C ARG A 78 -16.85 22.51 8.35
N LEU A 79 -16.65 22.26 7.05
CA LEU A 79 -15.34 22.41 6.40
C LEU A 79 -14.84 23.86 6.49
N LYS A 80 -15.72 24.84 6.24
CA LYS A 80 -15.39 26.27 6.35
C LYS A 80 -14.98 26.66 7.78
N ASN A 81 -15.71 26.17 8.79
CA ASN A 81 -15.39 26.41 10.20
C ASN A 81 -14.04 25.82 10.58
N VAL A 82 -13.74 24.58 10.15
CA VAL A 82 -12.44 23.96 10.43
C VAL A 82 -11.30 24.70 9.73
N LEU A 83 -11.45 25.06 8.45
CA LEU A 83 -10.42 25.80 7.71
C LEU A 83 -10.16 27.19 8.29
N THR A 84 -11.20 27.89 8.75
CA THR A 84 -11.06 29.21 9.40
C THR A 84 -10.37 29.09 10.76
N GLN A 85 -10.69 28.06 11.55
CA GLN A 85 -10.00 27.78 12.81
C GLN A 85 -8.53 27.39 12.59
N ILE A 86 -8.25 26.53 11.60
CA ILE A 86 -6.87 26.20 11.21
C ILE A 86 -6.10 27.47 10.85
N ALA A 87 -6.68 28.35 10.01
CA ALA A 87 -6.04 29.61 9.65
C ALA A 87 -5.78 30.53 10.86
N HIS A 88 -6.65 30.48 11.88
CA HIS A 88 -6.44 31.20 13.14
C HIS A 88 -5.27 30.63 13.95
N PHE A 89 -5.20 29.30 14.15
CA PHE A 89 -4.12 28.67 14.92
C PHE A 89 -2.77 28.67 14.20
N VAL A 90 -2.76 28.65 12.87
CA VAL A 90 -1.53 28.85 12.07
C VAL A 90 -0.98 30.27 12.27
N LYS A 91 -1.84 31.29 12.35
CA LYS A 91 -1.41 32.68 12.60
C LYS A 91 -0.96 32.91 14.04
N ASN A 92 -1.61 32.25 15.00
CA ASN A 92 -1.36 32.39 16.43
C ASN A 92 -0.86 31.07 17.01
N PRO A 93 0.39 30.67 16.74
CA PRO A 93 0.93 29.42 17.26
C PRO A 93 1.06 29.50 18.78
N ARG A 94 0.22 28.73 19.48
CA ARG A 94 0.35 28.56 20.93
C ARG A 94 1.60 27.75 21.25
N LYS A 95 2.29 28.12 22.34
CA LYS A 95 3.41 27.33 22.88
C LYS A 95 2.87 26.16 23.69
N THR A 96 3.54 25.02 23.61
CA THR A 96 3.22 23.80 24.37
C THR A 96 3.10 24.06 25.88
N SER A 97 3.79 25.08 26.41
CA SER A 97 3.73 25.50 27.81
C SER A 97 2.42 26.18 28.24
N GLU A 98 1.61 26.67 27.31
CA GLU A 98 0.34 27.37 27.60
C GLU A 98 -0.84 26.40 27.66
N MET A 99 -0.60 25.11 27.41
CA MET A 99 -1.60 24.05 27.38
C MET A 99 -1.51 23.28 28.71
N ILE A 100 -2.28 23.74 29.70
CA ILE A 100 -2.32 23.16 31.04
C ILE A 100 -3.69 22.50 31.21
N GLY A 101 -3.76 21.18 31.06
CA GLY A 101 -5.01 20.42 31.18
C GLY A 101 -4.91 19.00 30.59
N ASN A 102 -6.04 18.30 30.56
CA ASN A 102 -6.15 17.05 29.82
C ASN A 102 -6.08 17.36 28.31
N VAL A 103 -5.14 16.74 27.61
CA VAL A 103 -4.87 16.97 26.17
C VAL A 103 -6.14 16.84 25.31
N GLU A 104 -7.06 15.93 25.67
CA GLU A 104 -8.32 15.71 24.94
C GLU A 104 -9.33 16.86 25.06
N SER A 105 -9.22 17.66 26.12
CA SER A 105 -10.08 18.83 26.35
C SER A 105 -9.57 20.09 25.67
N ASP A 106 -8.34 20.06 25.13
CA ASP A 106 -7.77 21.21 24.46
C ASP A 106 -8.53 21.49 23.15
N PRO A 107 -8.97 22.73 22.91
CA PRO A 107 -9.72 23.08 21.71
C PRO A 107 -8.90 22.85 20.43
N GLU A 108 -7.58 22.94 20.54
CA GLU A 108 -6.66 22.68 19.44
C GLU A 108 -6.53 21.18 19.12
N TYR A 109 -6.53 20.32 20.13
CA TYR A 109 -6.56 18.87 19.92
C TYR A 109 -7.88 18.44 19.27
N GLN A 110 -9.01 18.97 19.74
CA GLN A 110 -10.33 18.72 19.14
C GLN A 110 -10.39 19.16 17.68
N LEU A 111 -9.85 20.34 17.36
CA LEU A 111 -9.75 20.81 15.98
C LEU A 111 -8.93 19.85 15.10
N ILE A 112 -7.83 19.30 15.61
CA ILE A 112 -6.99 18.40 14.81
C ILE A 112 -7.68 17.05 14.59
N VAL A 113 -8.35 16.51 15.60
CA VAL A 113 -9.17 15.31 15.44
C VAL A 113 -10.28 15.56 14.42
N GLU A 114 -10.96 16.70 14.50
CA GLU A 114 -11.99 17.07 13.53
C GLU A 114 -11.41 17.25 12.12
N ALA A 115 -10.27 17.93 11.98
CA ALA A 115 -9.59 18.14 10.71
C ALA A 115 -9.18 16.82 10.05
N ASN A 116 -8.68 15.86 10.83
CA ASN A 116 -8.39 14.50 10.33
C ASN A 116 -9.65 13.78 9.86
N ASN A 117 -10.76 13.87 10.58
CA ASN A 117 -12.02 13.27 10.15
C ASN A 117 -12.51 13.89 8.83
N ILE A 118 -12.43 15.21 8.70
CA ILE A 118 -12.77 15.92 7.46
C ILE A 118 -11.82 15.53 6.33
N ALA A 119 -10.54 15.32 6.59
CA ALA A 119 -9.59 14.87 5.57
C ALA A 119 -9.97 13.47 5.01
N VAL A 120 -10.46 12.56 5.87
CA VAL A 120 -10.99 11.26 5.44
C VAL A 120 -12.29 11.42 4.65
N GLU A 121 -13.18 12.32 5.06
CA GLU A 121 -14.39 12.64 4.30
C GLU A 121 -14.06 13.24 2.92
N ILE A 122 -13.03 14.11 2.84
CA ILE A 122 -12.51 14.65 1.57
C ILE A 122 -12.04 13.52 0.65
N ASP A 123 -11.32 12.52 1.17
CA ASP A 123 -10.86 11.38 0.36
C ASP A 123 -12.01 10.56 -0.21
N ASN A 124 -13.05 10.33 0.60
CA ASN A 124 -14.25 9.65 0.12
C ASN A 124 -14.95 10.48 -0.97
N GLU A 125 -15.07 11.80 -0.81
CA GLU A 125 -15.63 12.67 -1.85
C GLU A 125 -14.78 12.69 -3.11
N ILE A 126 -13.45 12.77 -3.01
CA ILE A 126 -12.54 12.69 -4.16
C ILE A 126 -12.76 11.37 -4.93
N SER A 127 -12.91 10.24 -4.23
CA SER A 127 -13.19 8.96 -4.87
C SER A 127 -14.56 8.94 -5.58
N ILE A 128 -15.57 9.59 -5.00
CA ILE A 128 -16.89 9.74 -5.64
C ILE A 128 -16.81 10.66 -6.87
N VAL A 129 -16.09 11.78 -6.78
CA VAL A 129 -15.86 12.69 -7.92
C VAL A 129 -15.10 11.97 -9.02
N HIS A 130 -14.08 11.18 -8.68
CA HIS A 130 -13.32 10.38 -9.62
C HIS A 130 -14.22 9.41 -10.39
N LYS A 131 -15.11 8.67 -9.70
CA LYS A 131 -16.10 7.79 -10.35
C LYS A 131 -17.03 8.57 -11.27
N PHE A 132 -17.55 9.72 -10.84
CA PHE A 132 -18.40 10.57 -11.67
C PHE A 132 -17.69 11.06 -12.94
N VAL A 133 -16.45 11.54 -12.81
CA VAL A 133 -15.63 12.00 -13.95
C VAL A 133 -15.33 10.83 -14.88
N LYS A 134 -14.98 9.67 -14.33
CA LYS A 134 -14.73 8.44 -15.08
C LYS A 134 -15.92 8.03 -15.94
N ASP A 135 -17.11 7.90 -15.35
CA ASP A 135 -18.31 7.45 -16.06
C ASP A 135 -18.70 8.39 -17.21
N LYS A 136 -18.53 9.71 -17.00
CA LYS A 136 -18.85 10.71 -18.05
C LYS A 136 -17.77 10.78 -19.13
N TYR A 137 -16.51 10.69 -18.75
CA TYR A 137 -15.38 10.83 -19.67
C TYR A 137 -15.06 9.54 -20.44
N GLN A 138 -15.53 8.38 -19.97
CA GLN A 138 -15.41 7.09 -20.67
C GLN A 138 -15.99 7.14 -22.09
N LYS A 139 -17.02 7.96 -22.33
CA LYS A 139 -17.57 8.19 -23.68
C LYS A 139 -16.52 8.78 -24.65
N ARG A 140 -15.61 9.62 -24.14
CA ARG A 140 -14.58 10.31 -24.92
C ARG A 140 -13.31 9.50 -25.06
N PHE A 141 -12.85 8.93 -23.96
CA PHE A 141 -11.57 8.22 -23.91
C PHE A 141 -11.64 7.06 -22.91
N PRO A 142 -12.24 5.93 -23.30
CA PRO A 142 -12.48 4.80 -22.40
C PRO A 142 -11.18 4.15 -21.91
N GLU A 143 -10.11 4.21 -22.70
CA GLU A 143 -8.84 3.57 -22.35
C GLU A 143 -8.14 4.26 -21.18
N LEU A 144 -8.43 5.54 -20.91
CA LEU A 144 -7.73 6.35 -19.90
C LEU A 144 -7.81 5.75 -18.49
N ASP A 145 -8.94 5.10 -18.16
CA ASP A 145 -9.16 4.45 -16.87
C ASP A 145 -8.13 3.35 -16.60
N SER A 146 -7.85 2.52 -17.61
CA SER A 146 -6.85 1.45 -17.48
C SER A 146 -5.41 1.98 -17.35
N LEU A 147 -5.16 3.19 -17.86
CA LEU A 147 -3.84 3.80 -17.94
C LEU A 147 -3.45 4.53 -16.66
N ILE A 148 -4.41 5.19 -16.00
CA ILE A 148 -4.16 6.02 -14.82
C ILE A 148 -5.01 5.51 -13.66
N MET A 149 -4.38 4.76 -12.75
CA MET A 149 -5.05 4.17 -11.58
C MET A 149 -5.19 5.15 -10.41
N VAL A 150 -4.38 6.21 -10.36
CA VAL A 150 -4.38 7.18 -9.26
C VAL A 150 -5.49 8.20 -9.50
N GLU A 151 -6.44 8.28 -8.57
CA GLU A 151 -7.67 9.07 -8.71
C GLU A 151 -7.39 10.56 -9.01
N MET A 152 -6.47 11.18 -8.26
CA MET A 152 -6.13 12.61 -8.45
C MET A 152 -5.40 12.87 -9.78
N ASP A 153 -4.54 11.95 -10.21
CA ASP A 153 -3.81 12.09 -11.47
C ASP A 153 -4.75 11.91 -12.66
N TYR A 154 -5.74 11.00 -12.54
CA TYR A 154 -6.79 10.82 -13.54
C TYR A 154 -7.60 12.10 -13.71
N VAL A 155 -8.12 12.66 -12.61
CA VAL A 155 -8.95 13.88 -12.65
C VAL A 155 -8.18 15.08 -13.23
N ARG A 156 -6.91 15.26 -12.84
CA ARG A 156 -6.06 16.32 -13.39
C ARG A 156 -5.75 16.11 -14.87
N SER A 157 -5.51 14.86 -15.29
CA SER A 157 -5.26 14.53 -16.69
C SER A 157 -6.49 14.74 -17.57
N VAL A 158 -7.68 14.38 -17.10
CA VAL A 158 -8.95 14.63 -17.80
C VAL A 158 -9.17 16.13 -18.02
N LYS A 159 -8.90 16.96 -17.01
CA LYS A 159 -9.02 18.42 -17.11
C LYS A 159 -8.12 19.01 -18.18
N GLU A 160 -6.89 18.52 -18.28
CA GLU A 160 -5.89 19.01 -19.22
C GLU A 160 -6.05 18.42 -20.64
N LEU A 161 -6.68 17.26 -20.81
CA LEU A 161 -6.96 16.66 -22.13
C LEU A 161 -8.26 17.18 -22.75
N GLY A 162 -9.33 17.28 -21.96
CA GLY A 162 -10.65 17.71 -22.41
C GLY A 162 -11.15 16.96 -23.66
N ASN A 163 -11.60 17.70 -24.67
CA ASN A 163 -12.05 17.09 -25.93
C ASN A 163 -10.91 16.88 -26.94
N ASP A 164 -9.80 17.61 -26.85
CA ASP A 164 -8.71 17.59 -27.83
C ASP A 164 -7.54 16.75 -27.34
N LEU A 165 -7.61 15.45 -27.67
CA LEU A 165 -6.64 14.46 -27.19
C LEU A 165 -5.21 14.67 -27.75
N ASP A 166 -5.06 15.45 -28.82
CA ASP A 166 -3.74 15.83 -29.35
C ASP A 166 -2.92 16.68 -28.37
N GLN A 167 -3.58 17.31 -27.39
CA GLN A 167 -2.89 18.02 -26.30
C GLN A 167 -2.00 17.09 -25.47
N ALA A 168 -2.24 15.77 -25.49
CA ALA A 168 -1.39 14.78 -24.83
C ALA A 168 0.09 14.85 -25.23
N LYS A 169 0.40 15.30 -26.46
CA LYS A 169 1.77 15.27 -27.01
C LYS A 169 2.64 16.43 -26.51
N ASN A 170 2.04 17.61 -26.30
CA ASN A 170 2.79 18.87 -26.12
C ASN A 170 2.41 19.64 -24.85
N ASN A 171 1.56 19.09 -23.97
CA ASN A 171 1.15 19.81 -22.77
C ASN A 171 2.20 19.66 -21.65
N GLU A 172 2.84 20.76 -21.29
CA GLU A 172 3.80 20.84 -20.18
C GLU A 172 3.15 20.46 -18.84
N ARG A 173 1.87 20.80 -18.64
CA ARG A 173 1.16 20.47 -17.40
C ARG A 173 0.94 18.98 -17.20
N LEU A 174 0.75 18.23 -18.29
CA LEU A 174 0.65 16.77 -18.21
C LEU A 174 1.98 16.13 -17.80
N GLN A 175 3.12 16.76 -18.12
CA GLN A 175 4.46 16.29 -17.71
C GLN A 175 4.71 16.49 -16.21
N GLU A 176 4.04 17.46 -15.58
CA GLU A 176 4.11 17.64 -14.12
C GLU A 176 3.28 16.57 -13.38
N ILE A 177 2.24 16.03 -14.02
CA ILE A 177 1.31 15.08 -13.41
C ILE A 177 1.76 13.63 -13.65
N LEU A 178 2.11 13.31 -14.89
CA LEU A 178 2.36 11.95 -15.36
C LEU A 178 3.82 11.76 -15.75
N THR A 179 4.31 10.53 -15.64
CA THR A 179 5.64 10.17 -16.15
C THR A 179 5.68 10.22 -17.68
N GLN A 180 6.86 10.45 -18.25
CA GLN A 180 7.02 10.47 -19.71
C GLN A 180 6.56 9.16 -20.37
N ALA A 181 6.76 8.02 -19.71
CA ALA A 181 6.32 6.71 -20.20
C ALA A 181 4.79 6.63 -20.29
N THR A 182 4.08 7.08 -19.25
CA THR A 182 2.62 7.12 -19.24
C THR A 182 2.07 8.11 -20.28
N ILE A 183 2.71 9.27 -20.48
CA ILE A 183 2.30 10.25 -21.50
C ILE A 183 2.42 9.66 -22.91
N MET A 184 3.51 8.95 -23.20
CA MET A 184 3.68 8.28 -24.49
C MET A 184 2.56 7.26 -24.72
N ILE A 185 2.27 6.40 -23.75
CA ILE A 185 1.20 5.40 -23.87
C ILE A 185 -0.15 6.09 -24.09
N VAL A 186 -0.47 7.11 -23.29
CA VAL A 186 -1.69 7.92 -23.43
C VAL A 186 -1.78 8.58 -24.81
N SER A 187 -0.67 9.09 -25.36
CA SER A 187 -0.66 9.73 -26.68
C SER A 187 -0.89 8.73 -27.84
N VAL A 188 -0.37 7.51 -27.70
CA VAL A 188 -0.56 6.43 -28.68
C VAL A 188 -2.00 5.93 -28.63
N THR A 189 -2.53 5.64 -27.43
CA THR A 189 -3.92 5.20 -27.25
C THR A 189 -4.91 6.30 -27.63
N ALA A 190 -4.59 7.57 -27.35
CA ALA A 190 -5.39 8.72 -27.81
C ALA A 190 -5.46 8.83 -29.33
N SER A 191 -4.41 8.41 -30.06
CA SER A 191 -4.40 8.46 -31.52
C SER A 191 -5.24 7.34 -32.16
N THR A 192 -5.50 6.25 -31.44
CA THR A 192 -6.28 5.10 -31.89
C THR A 192 -7.59 4.90 -31.12
N THR A 193 -8.00 5.87 -30.30
CA THR A 193 -9.20 5.72 -29.45
C THR A 193 -10.47 5.68 -30.29
N GLN A 194 -11.43 4.88 -29.85
CA GLN A 194 -12.75 4.74 -30.48
C GLN A 194 -13.80 5.69 -29.88
N GLY A 195 -13.41 6.56 -28.95
CA GLY A 195 -14.34 7.43 -28.23
C GLY A 195 -14.90 8.60 -29.05
N VAL A 196 -16.05 9.11 -28.62
CA VAL A 196 -16.82 10.16 -29.31
C VAL A 196 -16.59 11.52 -28.64
N ARG A 197 -16.62 12.61 -29.41
CA ARG A 197 -16.51 13.96 -28.86
C ARG A 197 -17.72 14.27 -27.96
N LEU A 198 -17.45 14.85 -26.79
CA LEU A 198 -18.48 15.24 -25.82
C LEU A 198 -19.14 16.55 -26.22
N GLU A 199 -20.41 16.69 -25.86
CA GLU A 199 -21.12 17.97 -25.97
C GLU A 199 -20.45 19.02 -25.06
N PRO A 200 -20.37 20.30 -25.46
CA PRO A 200 -19.78 21.35 -24.62
C PRO A 200 -20.39 21.44 -23.21
N LEU A 201 -21.69 21.17 -23.06
CA LEU A 201 -22.36 21.17 -21.76
C LEU A 201 -21.93 19.98 -20.88
N GLU A 202 -21.74 18.80 -21.46
CA GLU A 202 -21.19 17.64 -20.74
C GLU A 202 -19.73 17.89 -20.32
N LEU A 203 -18.91 18.45 -21.21
CA LEU A 203 -17.52 18.79 -20.92
C LEU A 203 -17.41 19.85 -19.81
N GLN A 204 -18.28 20.86 -19.81
CA GLN A 204 -18.29 21.86 -18.75
C GLN A 204 -18.58 21.24 -17.37
N ARG A 205 -19.50 20.28 -17.30
CA ARG A 205 -19.81 19.56 -16.04
C ARG A 205 -18.63 18.71 -15.56
N ILE A 206 -17.92 18.07 -16.48
CA ILE A 206 -16.70 17.32 -16.15
C ILE A 206 -15.63 18.28 -15.62
N ASN A 207 -15.41 19.41 -16.29
CA ASN A 207 -14.44 20.41 -15.83
C ASN A 207 -14.78 20.98 -14.45
N GLU A 208 -16.07 21.26 -14.17
CA GLU A 208 -16.50 21.71 -12.84
C GLU A 208 -16.23 20.65 -11.77
N ALA A 209 -16.45 19.37 -12.08
CA ALA A 209 -16.11 18.26 -11.19
C ALA A 209 -14.60 18.15 -10.96
N CYS A 210 -13.80 18.30 -12.02
CA CYS A 210 -12.33 18.32 -11.91
C CYS A 210 -11.84 19.50 -11.05
N ASP A 211 -12.39 20.69 -11.24
CA ASP A 211 -12.06 21.87 -10.43
C ASP A 211 -12.39 21.64 -8.95
N MET A 212 -13.57 21.06 -8.67
CA MET A 212 -13.99 20.69 -7.32
C MET A 212 -13.02 19.71 -6.66
N ALA A 213 -12.59 18.66 -7.35
CA ALA A 213 -11.62 17.70 -6.82
C ALA A 213 -10.24 18.32 -6.56
N VAL A 214 -9.78 19.21 -7.44
CA VAL A 214 -8.50 19.92 -7.23
C VAL A 214 -8.59 20.81 -5.99
N GLU A 215 -9.68 21.58 -5.84
CA GLU A 215 -9.89 22.41 -4.63
C GLU A 215 -9.97 21.57 -3.35
N LEU A 216 -10.69 20.44 -3.36
CA LEU A 216 -10.73 19.50 -2.24
C LEU A 216 -9.34 18.95 -1.91
N GLY A 217 -8.53 18.63 -2.93
CA GLY A 217 -7.13 18.23 -2.78
C GLY A 217 -6.25 19.31 -2.15
N ASP A 218 -6.48 20.58 -2.49
CA ASP A 218 -5.78 21.72 -1.90
C ASP A 218 -6.19 21.93 -0.43
N PHE A 219 -7.48 21.81 -0.12
CA PHE A 219 -7.96 21.85 1.27
C PHE A 219 -7.38 20.73 2.11
N LYS A 220 -7.33 19.50 1.56
CA LYS A 220 -6.68 18.36 2.20
C LYS A 220 -5.21 18.67 2.48
N SER A 221 -4.46 19.16 1.50
CA SER A 221 -3.04 19.51 1.67
C SER A 221 -2.82 20.52 2.81
N ARG A 222 -3.65 21.58 2.89
CA ARG A 222 -3.60 22.56 3.99
C ARG A 222 -3.89 21.95 5.37
N ILE A 223 -4.86 21.03 5.44
CA ILE A 223 -5.14 20.28 6.67
C ILE A 223 -3.92 19.43 7.07
N PHE A 224 -3.32 18.70 6.12
CA PHE A 224 -2.15 17.87 6.41
C PHE A 224 -0.95 18.68 6.86
N GLU A 225 -0.66 19.83 6.24
CA GLU A 225 0.41 20.74 6.67
C GLU A 225 0.21 21.22 8.12
N TYR A 226 -1.03 21.59 8.46
CA TYR A 226 -1.36 21.99 9.82
C TYR A 226 -1.18 20.84 10.83
N VAL A 227 -1.73 19.66 10.51
CA VAL A 227 -1.63 18.47 11.36
C VAL A 227 -0.17 18.05 11.53
N GLU A 228 0.64 18.12 10.47
CA GLU A 228 2.09 17.84 10.52
C GLU A 228 2.81 18.79 11.48
N SER A 229 2.51 20.10 11.42
CA SER A 229 3.13 21.10 12.30
C SER A 229 2.83 20.88 13.79
N ARG A 230 1.71 20.22 14.10
CA ARG A 230 1.26 19.89 15.47
C ARG A 230 1.41 18.42 15.83
N MET A 231 2.00 17.60 14.96
CA MET A 231 2.09 16.15 15.15
C MET A 231 3.01 15.79 16.33
N THR A 232 4.04 16.59 16.60
CA THR A 232 4.92 16.42 17.78
C THR A 232 4.17 16.62 19.11
N PHE A 233 3.08 17.39 19.11
CA PHE A 233 2.23 17.55 20.28
C PHE A 233 1.25 16.39 20.44
N ILE A 234 0.67 15.90 19.33
CA ILE A 234 -0.38 14.87 19.35
C ILE A 234 0.20 13.47 19.53
N ALA A 235 1.21 13.14 18.74
CA ALA A 235 1.84 11.84 18.71
C ALA A 235 3.36 12.01 18.79
N PRO A 236 3.88 12.46 19.95
CA PRO A 236 5.31 12.68 20.15
C PRO A 236 6.11 11.40 19.94
N ASN A 237 5.64 10.25 20.45
CA ASN A 237 6.41 9.01 20.36
C ASN A 237 6.45 8.48 18.91
N LEU A 238 5.33 8.53 18.19
CA LEU A 238 5.26 8.14 16.79
C LEU A 238 6.12 9.04 15.89
N SER A 239 6.07 10.36 16.14
CA SER A 239 6.86 11.36 15.40
C SER A 239 8.36 11.14 15.56
N MET A 240 8.82 10.76 16.76
CA MET A 240 10.24 10.46 17.00
C MET A 240 10.73 9.25 16.19
N ILE A 241 9.87 8.29 15.89
CA ILE A 241 10.25 7.08 15.14
C ILE A 241 10.25 7.33 13.63
N VAL A 242 9.14 7.83 13.07
CA VAL A 242 8.91 7.86 11.61
C VAL A 242 8.98 9.28 11.02
N GLY A 243 9.11 10.30 11.86
CA GLY A 243 9.03 11.71 11.48
C GLY A 243 7.59 12.24 11.48
N ALA A 244 7.44 13.56 11.66
CA ALA A 244 6.14 14.23 11.74
C ALA A 244 5.29 14.06 10.47
N SER A 245 5.89 14.19 9.27
CA SER A 245 5.17 14.03 8.00
C SER A 245 4.59 12.62 7.84
N THR A 246 5.40 11.60 8.08
CA THR A 246 4.95 10.20 7.96
C THR A 246 3.94 9.85 9.03
N ALA A 247 4.12 10.35 10.26
CA ALA A 247 3.15 10.18 11.35
C ALA A 247 1.80 10.82 11.01
N ALA A 248 1.79 12.05 10.47
CA ALA A 248 0.57 12.72 10.01
C ALA A 248 -0.16 11.92 8.94
N LYS A 249 0.57 11.40 7.94
CA LYS A 249 0.01 10.55 6.89
C LYS A 249 -0.59 9.24 7.43
N LEU A 250 0.08 8.60 8.39
CA LEU A 250 -0.41 7.37 9.03
C LEU A 250 -1.68 7.63 9.87
N VAL A 251 -1.68 8.69 10.67
CA VAL A 251 -2.83 9.08 11.49
C VAL A 251 -4.01 9.51 10.60
N GLY A 252 -3.75 10.28 9.55
CA GLY A 252 -4.75 10.72 8.59
C GLY A 252 -5.42 9.55 7.88
N LEU A 253 -4.65 8.64 7.29
CA LEU A 253 -5.21 7.46 6.61
C LEU A 253 -5.90 6.47 7.56
N ALA A 254 -5.43 6.35 8.80
CA ALA A 254 -6.11 5.52 9.79
C ALA A 254 -7.44 6.13 10.27
N GLY A 255 -7.68 7.42 10.02
CA GLY A 255 -8.83 8.17 10.53
C GLY A 255 -8.69 8.51 12.02
N GLY A 256 -7.48 8.84 12.46
CA GLY A 256 -7.18 9.29 13.81
C GLY A 256 -6.33 8.33 14.63
N LEU A 257 -5.76 8.85 15.72
CA LEU A 257 -4.79 8.16 16.57
C LEU A 257 -5.41 6.93 17.28
N THR A 258 -6.67 7.04 17.72
CA THR A 258 -7.41 5.94 18.36
C THR A 258 -7.68 4.77 17.41
N ARG A 259 -7.87 5.04 16.11
CA ARG A 259 -8.03 3.97 15.11
C ARG A 259 -6.68 3.34 14.80
N LEU A 260 -5.64 4.16 14.66
CA LEU A 260 -4.27 3.69 14.44
C LEU A 260 -3.77 2.78 15.57
N SER A 261 -4.09 3.09 16.83
CA SER A 261 -3.66 2.28 17.99
C SER A 261 -4.29 0.87 18.01
N LYS A 262 -5.51 0.73 17.47
CA LYS A 262 -6.22 -0.55 17.32
C LYS A 262 -5.71 -1.38 16.14
N MET A 263 -5.03 -0.76 15.17
CA MET A 263 -4.50 -1.48 14.01
C MET A 263 -3.33 -2.41 14.40
N PRO A 264 -3.25 -3.62 13.83
CA PRO A 264 -2.10 -4.48 14.00
C PRO A 264 -0.90 -3.97 13.16
N ALA A 265 0.30 -4.38 13.54
CA ALA A 265 1.54 -3.94 12.88
C ALA A 265 1.63 -4.31 11.39
N CYS A 266 1.04 -5.43 10.99
CA CYS A 266 0.97 -5.85 9.58
C CYS A 266 0.16 -4.86 8.73
N ASN A 267 -0.93 -4.30 9.27
CA ASN A 267 -1.75 -3.32 8.57
C ASN A 267 -1.03 -1.98 8.50
N VAL A 268 -0.38 -1.54 9.59
CA VAL A 268 0.37 -0.28 9.62
C VAL A 268 1.55 -0.28 8.64
N LEU A 269 2.18 -1.44 8.40
CA LEU A 269 3.23 -1.59 7.39
C LEU A 269 2.77 -1.22 5.98
N VAL A 270 1.53 -1.57 5.63
CA VAL A 270 0.97 -1.40 4.29
C VAL A 270 0.08 -0.16 4.16
N LEU A 271 -0.08 0.64 5.22
CA LEU A 271 -0.82 1.89 5.15
C LEU A 271 -0.19 2.84 4.13
N GLY A 272 -1.02 3.34 3.20
CA GLY A 272 -0.58 4.17 2.09
C GLY A 272 0.06 3.42 0.93
N ALA A 273 0.01 2.08 0.92
CA ALA A 273 0.45 1.31 -0.24
C ALA A 273 -0.51 1.55 -1.42
N GLN A 274 0.00 2.23 -2.46
CA GLN A 274 -0.74 2.45 -3.69
C GLN A 274 -0.57 1.25 -4.63
N LYS A 275 -1.68 0.77 -5.19
CA LYS A 275 -1.63 -0.09 -6.37
C LYS A 275 -1.23 0.78 -7.56
N LYS A 276 0.01 0.69 -8.03
CA LYS A 276 0.40 1.26 -9.32
C LYS A 276 0.58 0.13 -10.32
N THR A 277 0.00 0.30 -11.49
CA THR A 277 0.22 -0.59 -12.62
C THR A 277 1.61 -0.34 -13.18
N LEU A 278 2.32 -1.42 -13.48
CA LEU A 278 3.57 -1.34 -14.25
C LEU A 278 3.24 -0.79 -15.64
N SER A 279 3.73 0.39 -15.94
CA SER A 279 3.64 0.95 -17.28
C SER A 279 4.79 0.43 -18.15
N GLY A 280 4.44 -0.23 -19.26
CA GLY A 280 5.39 -0.65 -20.30
C GLY A 280 6.09 -1.99 -20.09
N PHE A 281 7.27 -2.15 -20.71
CA PHE A 281 8.05 -3.41 -20.81
C PHE A 281 8.96 -3.70 -19.60
N SER A 282 8.79 -3.00 -18.47
CA SER A 282 9.71 -3.11 -17.34
C SER A 282 9.45 -4.38 -16.51
N LYS A 283 10.50 -5.19 -16.28
CA LYS A 283 10.49 -6.33 -15.34
C LYS A 283 10.70 -5.94 -13.88
N VAL A 284 11.05 -4.68 -13.59
CA VAL A 284 11.24 -4.19 -12.22
C VAL A 284 9.88 -4.03 -11.57
N ALA A 285 9.39 -5.13 -11.00
CA ALA A 285 8.13 -5.16 -10.30
C ALA A 285 8.11 -4.14 -9.17
N MET A 286 7.01 -3.41 -9.07
CA MET A 286 6.66 -2.63 -7.90
C MET A 286 6.89 -3.46 -6.64
N LEU A 287 7.59 -2.89 -5.65
CA LEU A 287 7.85 -3.56 -4.39
C LEU A 287 6.51 -3.79 -3.68
N PRO A 288 6.08 -5.05 -3.48
CA PRO A 288 4.83 -5.31 -2.79
C PRO A 288 4.96 -4.93 -1.32
N HIS A 289 3.85 -4.53 -0.71
CA HIS A 289 3.75 -4.18 0.72
C HIS A 289 4.62 -2.97 1.15
N THR A 290 4.81 -1.99 0.27
CA THR A 290 5.47 -0.72 0.59
C THR A 290 4.44 0.38 0.85
N GLY A 291 4.15 0.64 2.13
CA GLY A 291 3.38 1.80 2.58
C GLY A 291 4.24 3.00 2.96
N TYR A 292 3.67 3.99 3.64
CA TYR A 292 4.39 5.18 4.10
C TYR A 292 5.57 4.87 5.02
N VAL A 293 5.46 3.82 5.84
CA VAL A 293 6.56 3.36 6.70
C VAL A 293 7.79 2.98 5.87
N TYR A 294 7.61 2.40 4.68
CA TYR A 294 8.73 2.04 3.82
C TYR A 294 9.49 3.27 3.33
N TYR A 295 8.79 4.37 3.05
CA TYR A 295 9.37 5.63 2.55
C TYR A 295 9.85 6.56 3.67
N SER A 296 9.84 6.11 4.93
CA SER A 296 10.43 6.87 6.02
C SER A 296 11.95 6.90 5.93
N ASP A 297 12.55 7.99 6.41
CA ASP A 297 13.99 8.23 6.31
C ASP A 297 14.82 7.07 6.90
N ILE A 298 14.44 6.60 8.10
CA ILE A 298 15.12 5.49 8.79
C ILE A 298 15.12 4.18 7.99
N VAL A 299 14.12 3.95 7.14
CA VAL A 299 14.09 2.78 6.26
C VAL A 299 14.88 3.06 4.99
N GLN A 300 14.76 4.24 4.40
CA GLN A 300 15.45 4.59 3.14
C GLN A 300 16.97 4.67 3.30
N GLU A 301 17.47 5.05 4.48
CA GLU A 301 18.88 5.03 4.83
C GLU A 301 19.48 3.61 4.86
N THR A 302 18.65 2.57 5.05
CA THR A 302 19.12 1.19 5.06
C THR A 302 19.37 0.62 3.65
N PRO A 303 20.33 -0.30 3.48
CA PRO A 303 20.58 -0.98 2.21
C PRO A 303 19.30 -1.65 1.67
N PRO A 304 19.07 -1.66 0.33
CA PRO A 304 17.81 -2.10 -0.28
C PRO A 304 17.38 -3.51 0.14
N ASP A 305 18.32 -4.42 0.32
CA ASP A 305 18.08 -5.81 0.73
C ASP A 305 17.51 -5.92 2.16
N LEU A 306 17.82 -4.95 3.02
CA LEU A 306 17.39 -4.92 4.42
C LEU A 306 16.14 -4.05 4.63
N ARG A 307 15.79 -3.17 3.67
CA ARG A 307 14.64 -2.24 3.80
C ARG A 307 13.33 -2.92 4.16
N ARG A 308 13.06 -4.11 3.62
CA ARG A 308 11.82 -4.86 3.94
C ARG A 308 11.79 -5.41 5.37
N LYS A 309 12.95 -5.74 5.94
CA LYS A 309 13.08 -6.14 7.35
C LYS A 309 13.00 -4.90 8.24
N ALA A 310 13.65 -3.81 7.85
CA ALA A 310 13.60 -2.52 8.53
C ALA A 310 12.16 -1.99 8.62
N ALA A 311 11.43 -1.95 7.51
CA ALA A 311 10.04 -1.48 7.47
C ALA A 311 9.12 -2.27 8.41
N ARG A 312 9.25 -3.60 8.49
CA ARG A 312 8.49 -4.45 9.44
C ARG A 312 8.82 -4.10 10.89
N LEU A 313 10.09 -3.85 11.17
CA LEU A 313 10.58 -3.54 12.50
C LEU A 313 10.09 -2.15 12.95
N VAL A 314 10.18 -1.15 12.05
CA VAL A 314 9.67 0.20 12.25
C VAL A 314 8.16 0.15 12.44
N ALA A 315 7.39 -0.47 11.53
CA ALA A 315 5.94 -0.60 11.67
C ALA A 315 5.54 -1.20 13.02
N SER A 316 6.24 -2.26 13.46
CA SER A 316 5.98 -2.89 14.77
C SER A 316 6.17 -1.91 15.93
N LYS A 317 7.29 -1.18 15.94
CA LYS A 317 7.58 -0.20 16.99
C LYS A 317 6.67 1.05 16.90
N SER A 318 6.33 1.49 15.70
CA SER A 318 5.36 2.55 15.44
C SER A 318 3.97 2.21 15.95
N THR A 319 3.51 0.96 15.82
CA THR A 319 2.21 0.56 16.42
C THR A 319 2.21 0.59 17.94
N LEU A 320 3.32 0.23 18.58
CA LEU A 320 3.45 0.35 20.03
C LEU A 320 3.49 1.82 20.45
N ALA A 321 4.23 2.67 19.73
CA ALA A 321 4.26 4.10 19.98
C ALA A 321 2.89 4.75 19.80
N ALA A 322 2.14 4.41 18.74
CA ALA A 322 0.79 4.91 18.51
C ALA A 322 -0.19 4.53 19.64
N ARG A 323 -0.01 3.36 20.27
CA ARG A 323 -0.80 2.94 21.44
C ARG A 323 -0.46 3.77 22.69
N VAL A 324 0.83 4.02 22.91
CA VAL A 324 1.31 4.87 24.01
C VAL A 324 0.81 6.31 23.83
N ASP A 325 0.90 6.84 22.61
CA ASP A 325 0.40 8.17 22.27
C ASP A 325 -1.13 8.26 22.45
N ALA A 326 -1.88 7.22 22.05
CA ALA A 326 -3.34 7.19 22.25
C ALA A 326 -3.74 7.17 23.74
N CYS A 327 -2.94 6.56 24.61
CA CYS A 327 -3.14 6.58 26.07
C CYS A 327 -2.59 7.85 26.74
N HIS A 328 -1.86 8.69 26.01
CA HIS A 328 -1.24 9.92 26.50
C HIS A 328 -0.32 9.73 27.72
N GLU A 329 0.34 8.56 27.84
CA GLU A 329 1.19 8.26 29.02
C GLU A 329 2.57 8.96 28.97
N SER A 330 3.08 9.28 27.77
CA SER A 330 4.40 9.88 27.58
C SER A 330 4.35 11.06 26.62
N HIS A 331 4.18 12.26 27.18
CA HIS A 331 4.04 13.51 26.41
C HIS A 331 5.36 14.05 25.84
N LEU A 332 6.50 13.67 26.41
CA LEU A 332 7.82 14.18 26.01
C LEU A 332 8.50 13.33 24.93
N GLY A 333 7.88 12.23 24.48
CA GLY A 333 8.44 11.39 23.42
C GLY A 333 9.55 10.44 23.87
N GLU A 334 9.79 10.30 25.18
CA GLU A 334 10.88 9.48 25.73
C GLU A 334 10.78 8.01 25.29
N ILE A 335 9.56 7.47 25.24
CA ILE A 335 9.31 6.08 24.81
C ILE A 335 9.61 5.93 23.32
N GLY A 336 9.21 6.92 22.51
CA GLY A 336 9.53 6.99 21.09
C GLY A 336 11.04 7.03 20.83
N GLN A 337 11.78 7.79 21.64
CA GLN A 337 13.24 7.85 21.56
C GLN A 337 13.88 6.49 21.88
N ARG A 338 13.46 5.82 22.96
CA ARG A 338 13.92 4.47 23.29
C ARG A 338 13.61 3.46 22.18
N PHE A 339 12.42 3.54 21.59
CA PHE A 339 12.06 2.70 20.46
C PHE A 339 12.88 3.00 19.21
N ARG A 340 13.21 4.26 18.95
CA ARG A 340 14.12 4.63 17.86
C ARG A 340 15.51 4.03 18.06
N GLU A 341 16.09 4.15 19.25
CA GLU A 341 17.38 3.54 19.58
C GLU A 341 17.35 2.01 19.44
N ASP A 342 16.25 1.35 19.85
CA ASP A 342 16.06 -0.09 19.66
C ASP A 342 16.04 -0.49 18.17
N ILE A 343 15.44 0.35 17.32
CA ILE A 343 15.39 0.16 15.87
C ILE A 343 16.80 0.26 15.31
N GLU A 344 17.49 1.36 15.60
CA GLU A 344 18.86 1.63 15.13
C GLU A 344 19.82 0.50 15.55
N LYS A 345 19.84 0.11 16.84
CA LYS A 345 20.66 -1.01 17.33
C LYS A 345 20.40 -2.33 16.60
N LYS A 346 19.14 -2.62 16.24
CA LYS A 346 18.79 -3.84 15.50
C LYS A 346 19.18 -3.74 14.03
N LEU A 347 19.09 -2.56 13.42
CA LEU A 347 19.52 -2.33 12.04
C LEU A 347 21.04 -2.43 11.92
N ASP A 348 21.78 -1.86 12.87
CA ASP A 348 23.24 -1.96 12.92
C ASP A 348 23.68 -3.43 13.02
N LYS A 349 23.07 -4.18 13.95
CA LYS A 349 23.32 -5.62 14.10
C LYS A 349 22.99 -6.44 12.84
N LEU A 350 22.04 -6.00 12.02
CA LEU A 350 21.72 -6.66 10.74
C LEU A 350 22.74 -6.35 9.64
N GLN A 351 23.45 -5.22 9.75
CA GLN A 351 24.52 -4.83 8.83
C GLN A 351 25.86 -5.45 9.22
N GLU A 352 26.04 -5.88 10.48
CA GLU A 352 27.22 -6.62 10.90
C GLU A 352 27.40 -7.89 10.04
N PRO A 353 28.61 -8.11 9.48
CA PRO A 353 28.86 -9.33 8.73
C PRO A 353 28.71 -10.55 9.66
N PRO A 354 28.18 -11.68 9.15
CA PRO A 354 28.05 -12.88 9.96
C PRO A 354 29.43 -13.27 10.52
N PRO A 355 29.51 -13.73 11.77
CA PRO A 355 30.78 -14.14 12.34
C PRO A 355 31.40 -15.21 11.45
N VAL A 356 32.68 -15.06 11.14
CA VAL A 356 33.42 -16.00 10.30
C VAL A 356 33.25 -17.38 10.91
N LYS A 357 32.69 -18.32 10.12
CA LYS A 357 32.53 -19.70 10.56
C LYS A 357 33.92 -20.25 10.88
N PHE A 358 34.21 -20.49 12.16
CA PHE A 358 35.43 -21.18 12.53
C PHE A 358 35.44 -22.55 11.84
N ILE A 359 36.55 -22.87 11.18
CA ILE A 359 36.76 -24.19 10.59
C ILE A 359 36.72 -25.17 11.75
N LYS A 360 35.60 -25.89 11.91
CA LYS A 360 35.54 -26.99 12.87
C LYS A 360 36.62 -27.97 12.45
N PRO A 361 37.60 -28.27 13.31
CA PRO A 361 38.63 -29.24 12.96
C PRO A 361 37.93 -30.53 12.57
N LEU A 362 38.43 -31.17 11.50
CA LEU A 362 37.90 -32.47 11.09
C LEU A 362 37.87 -33.39 12.33
N PRO A 363 36.81 -34.17 12.52
CA PRO A 363 36.82 -35.18 13.56
C PRO A 363 38.08 -36.02 13.38
N LYS A 364 38.77 -36.32 14.49
CA LYS A 364 39.99 -37.13 14.45
C LYS A 364 39.71 -38.38 13.61
N PRO A 365 40.55 -38.73 12.62
CA PRO A 365 40.40 -39.98 11.90
C PRO A 365 40.39 -41.13 12.90
N ILE A 366 39.20 -41.68 13.17
CA ILE A 366 39.06 -42.91 13.93
C ILE A 366 39.21 -44.02 12.92
N GLU A 367 40.14 -44.94 13.15
CA GLU A 367 40.15 -46.21 12.43
C GLU A 367 38.84 -46.93 12.78
N GLY A 368 37.84 -46.80 11.92
CA GLY A 368 36.55 -47.44 12.12
C GLY A 368 36.74 -48.95 12.18
N GLY A 369 36.24 -49.59 13.24
CA GLY A 369 36.16 -51.05 13.29
C GLY A 369 35.45 -51.60 12.04
N LYS A 370 35.86 -52.80 11.59
CA LYS A 370 35.32 -53.45 10.37
C LYS A 370 33.79 -53.32 10.31
N LYS A 371 33.27 -52.67 9.27
CA LYS A 371 31.82 -52.59 9.02
C LYS A 371 31.25 -54.01 8.96
N LYS A 372 30.40 -54.39 9.93
CA LYS A 372 29.71 -55.69 9.90
C LYS A 372 28.84 -55.79 8.64
N ARG A 373 28.65 -57.01 8.14
CA ARG A 373 27.98 -57.37 6.87
C ARG A 373 26.76 -56.45 6.61
N GLY A 374 26.80 -55.73 5.50
CA GLY A 374 25.79 -54.72 5.16
C GLY A 374 24.41 -55.34 4.95
N GLY A 375 23.46 -54.99 5.81
CA GLY A 375 22.05 -55.37 5.65
C GLY A 375 21.35 -54.61 4.51
N LYS A 376 20.05 -54.88 4.32
CA LYS A 376 19.20 -54.32 3.25
C LYS A 376 19.25 -52.78 3.18
N ARG A 377 19.30 -52.08 4.33
CA ARG A 377 19.40 -50.61 4.39
C ARG A 377 20.74 -50.07 3.86
N VAL A 378 21.84 -50.77 4.14
CA VAL A 378 23.17 -50.37 3.65
C VAL A 378 23.29 -50.61 2.15
N ARG A 379 22.64 -51.67 1.62
CA ARG A 379 22.54 -51.92 0.16
C ARG A 379 21.73 -50.84 -0.54
N LYS A 380 20.53 -50.50 -0.04
CA LYS A 380 19.69 -49.43 -0.60
C LYS A 380 20.33 -48.04 -0.51
N MET A 381 21.18 -47.79 0.49
CA MET A 381 22.01 -46.57 0.55
C MET A 381 23.11 -46.60 -0.50
N LYS A 382 23.80 -47.74 -0.69
CA LYS A 382 24.81 -47.89 -1.75
C LYS A 382 24.20 -47.75 -3.14
N GLU A 383 23.02 -48.32 -3.38
CA GLU A 383 22.29 -48.15 -4.65
C GLU A 383 21.94 -46.69 -4.92
N ARG A 384 21.57 -45.90 -3.88
CA ARG A 384 21.28 -44.46 -4.03
C ARG A 384 22.51 -43.60 -4.36
N TYR A 385 23.69 -44.00 -3.90
CA TYR A 385 24.94 -43.29 -4.14
C TYR A 385 25.84 -44.01 -5.16
N ALA A 386 25.34 -45.09 -5.79
CA ALA A 386 26.05 -45.75 -6.86
C ALA A 386 26.00 -44.78 -8.04
N ILE A 387 27.10 -44.06 -8.26
CA ILE A 387 27.40 -43.50 -9.57
C ILE A 387 27.35 -44.71 -10.51
N THR A 388 26.49 -44.65 -11.52
CA THR A 388 26.34 -45.71 -12.53
C THR A 388 27.71 -46.08 -13.05
N GLU A 389 28.27 -47.22 -12.64
CA GLU A 389 29.43 -47.81 -13.29
C GLU A 389 28.93 -48.49 -14.56
N PHE A 390 28.63 -47.67 -15.57
CA PHE A 390 28.49 -48.08 -16.96
C PHE A 390 29.09 -47.01 -17.86
#